data_AF-A0A5K8A5N8-F1
#
_entry.id   AF-A0A5K8A5N8-F1
#
_cell.length_a   1.000
_cell.length_b   1.000
_cell.length_c   1.000
_cell.angle_alpha   90.00
_cell.angle_beta   90.00
_cell.angle_gamma   90.00
#
_symmetry.space_group_name_H-M   'P 1'
#
loop_
_entity.id
_entity.type
_entity.pdbx_description
1 polymer ?
#
loop_
_entity_poly.entity_id
_entity_poly.type
_entity_poly.pdbx_seq_one_letter_code
_entity_poly.pdbx_strand_id
1 'polypeptide(L)'
;MKLTGKMEQWIESRLWHLKIDNGTITIRQIVSELTSLFGISLSPGSQKQLEAEIGKIRSRIYKRHKRWLRHRAQWASTLGVPEKMIQRWFRAGWIDPGNPKTIHRLAGIIFERDYYHRFLEPKGADNKIPEDPEISITGM
;
A
#
# COMPACT_ATOMS: atom_id res chain seq x y z
N MET A 1 8.46 28.31 -2.46
CA MET A 1 7.81 27.58 -1.36
C MET A 1 8.41 26.19 -1.25
N LYS A 2 8.88 25.78 -0.06
CA LYS A 2 9.30 24.39 0.20
C LYS A 2 8.14 23.63 0.82
N LEU A 3 7.98 22.35 0.47
CA LEU A 3 7.02 21.47 1.13
C LEU A 3 7.42 21.26 2.59
N THR A 4 6.43 21.26 3.48
CA THR A 4 6.65 20.81 4.85
C THR A 4 6.69 19.28 4.89
N GLY A 5 7.32 18.68 5.90
CA GLY A 5 7.38 17.22 6.04
C GLY A 5 5.99 16.55 6.05
N LYS A 6 4.98 17.20 6.63
CA LYS A 6 3.59 16.71 6.63
C LYS A 6 2.97 16.71 5.23
N MET A 7 3.19 17.77 4.44
CA MET A 7 2.68 17.85 3.07
C MET A 7 3.35 16.81 2.17
N GLU A 8 4.68 16.65 2.28
CA GLU A 8 5.42 15.65 1.51
C GLU A 8 4.93 14.23 1.83
N GLN A 9 4.78 13.88 3.10
CA GLN A 9 4.23 12.59 3.53
C GLN A 9 2.81 12.34 2.99
N TRP A 10 1.95 13.34 3.04
CA TRP A 10 0.60 13.23 2.50
C TRP A 10 0.60 13.01 0.98
N ILE A 11 1.41 13.78 0.23
CA ILE A 11 1.55 13.62 -1.23
C ILE A 11 2.07 12.23 -1.58
N GLU A 12 3.09 11.76 -0.85
CA GLU A 12 3.65 10.42 -1.04
C GLU A 12 2.61 9.32 -0.82
N SER A 13 1.86 9.39 0.29
CA SER A 13 0.81 8.43 0.61
C SER A 13 -0.32 8.45 -0.44
N ARG A 14 -0.80 9.65 -0.81
CA ARG A 14 -1.86 9.84 -1.80
C ARG A 14 -1.48 9.27 -3.16
N LEU A 15 -0.29 9.62 -3.65
CA LEU A 15 0.23 9.12 -4.93
C LEU A 15 0.51 7.61 -4.90
N TRP A 16 0.99 7.09 -3.78
CA TRP A 16 1.27 5.67 -3.61
C TRP A 16 0.01 4.82 -3.71
N HIS A 17 -1.03 5.18 -2.94
CA HIS A 17 -2.32 4.47 -2.97
C HIS A 17 -2.98 4.54 -4.35
N LEU A 18 -3.06 5.75 -4.94
CA LEU A 18 -3.59 5.91 -6.29
C LEU A 18 -2.85 5.01 -7.28
N LYS A 19 -1.52 4.92 -7.19
CA LYS A 19 -0.76 4.13 -8.13
C LYS A 19 -0.97 2.63 -7.97
N ILE A 20 -1.13 2.15 -6.73
CA ILE A 20 -1.49 0.76 -6.44
C ILE A 20 -2.86 0.42 -7.00
N ASP A 21 -3.81 1.35 -6.97
CA ASP A 21 -5.16 1.19 -7.50
C ASP A 21 -5.24 1.36 -9.03
N ASN A 22 -4.10 1.53 -9.72
CA ASN A 22 -4.04 1.94 -11.13
C ASN A 22 -4.79 3.26 -11.43
N GLY A 23 -5.06 4.06 -10.41
CA GLY A 23 -5.65 5.39 -10.55
C GLY A 23 -4.66 6.39 -11.15
N THR A 24 -5.22 7.46 -11.73
CA THR A 24 -4.47 8.60 -12.23
C THR A 24 -4.99 9.87 -11.56
N ILE A 25 -4.07 10.81 -11.30
CA ILE A 25 -4.40 12.14 -10.80
C ILE A 25 -3.45 13.13 -11.45
N THR A 26 -3.96 14.31 -11.80
CA THR A 26 -3.13 15.38 -12.34
C THR A 26 -2.41 16.11 -11.21
N ILE A 27 -1.26 16.73 -11.51
CA ILE A 27 -0.55 17.55 -10.53
C ILE A 27 -1.43 18.71 -10.06
N ARG A 28 -2.22 19.32 -10.95
CA ARG A 28 -3.16 20.40 -10.60
C ARG A 28 -4.21 19.96 -9.59
N GLN A 29 -4.74 18.74 -9.71
CA GLN A 29 -5.66 18.18 -8.71
C GLN A 29 -4.99 18.00 -7.35
N ILE A 30 -3.75 17.49 -7.31
CA ILE A 30 -2.98 17.37 -6.06
C ILE A 30 -2.76 18.75 -5.43
N VAL A 31 -2.41 19.76 -6.24
CA VAL A 31 -2.27 21.14 -5.77
C VAL A 31 -3.59 21.65 -5.17
N SER A 32 -4.71 21.44 -5.85
CA SER A 32 -6.03 21.82 -5.37
C SER A 32 -6.41 21.14 -4.05
N GLU A 33 -6.15 19.82 -3.93
CA GLU A 33 -6.37 19.06 -2.70
C GLU A 33 -5.49 19.62 -1.56
N LEU A 34 -4.21 19.90 -1.82
CA LEU A 34 -3.29 20.49 -0.84
C LEU A 34 -3.72 21.88 -0.38
N THR A 35 -4.11 22.77 -1.31
CA THR A 35 -4.55 24.13 -0.95
C THR A 35 -5.80 24.10 -0.08
N SER A 36 -6.71 23.16 -0.35
CA SER A 36 -7.93 22.96 0.44
C SER A 36 -7.61 22.39 1.82
N LEU A 37 -6.81 21.32 1.89
CA LEU A 37 -6.51 20.61 3.15
C LEU A 37 -5.63 21.43 4.11
N PHE A 38 -4.70 22.20 3.58
CA PHE A 38 -3.72 22.95 4.37
C PHE A 38 -3.99 24.45 4.42
N GLY A 39 -5.10 24.92 3.84
CA GLY A 39 -5.50 26.34 3.86
C GLY A 39 -4.48 27.29 3.20
N ILE A 40 -3.78 26.83 2.16
CA ILE A 40 -2.67 27.57 1.55
C ILE A 40 -3.19 28.43 0.41
N SER A 41 -2.90 29.74 0.44
CA SER A 41 -3.05 30.62 -0.71
C SER A 41 -1.74 30.68 -1.49
N LEU A 42 -1.79 30.39 -2.79
CA LEU A 42 -0.60 30.31 -3.65
C LEU A 42 -0.60 31.44 -4.68
N SER A 43 0.50 32.19 -4.72
CA SER A 43 0.79 33.06 -5.87
C SER A 43 1.16 32.21 -7.10
N PRO A 44 1.02 32.72 -8.33
CA PRO A 44 1.35 31.98 -9.55
C PRO A 44 2.78 31.42 -9.56
N GLY A 45 3.75 32.16 -9.02
CA GLY A 45 5.14 31.70 -8.87
C GLY A 45 5.28 30.55 -7.87
N SER A 46 4.57 30.62 -6.74
CA SER A 46 4.58 29.56 -5.72
C SER A 46 3.89 28.29 -6.20
N GLN A 47 2.82 28.44 -6.99
CA GLN A 47 2.13 27.30 -7.61
C GLN A 47 3.06 26.53 -8.54
N LYS A 48 3.78 27.20 -9.45
CA LYS A 48 4.74 26.53 -10.35
C LYS A 48 5.83 25.77 -9.58
N GLN A 49 6.34 26.34 -8.49
CA GLN A 49 7.32 25.67 -7.64
C GLN A 49 6.73 24.43 -6.95
N LEU A 50 5.52 24.53 -6.41
CA LEU A 50 4.82 23.40 -5.80
C LEU A 50 4.56 22.27 -6.81
N GLU A 51 4.12 22.61 -8.02
CA GLU A 51 3.93 21.63 -9.11
C GLU A 51 5.24 20.90 -9.45
N ALA A 52 6.37 21.61 -9.47
CA ALA A 52 7.68 21.00 -9.70
C ALA A 52 8.09 20.03 -8.59
N GLU A 53 7.87 20.40 -7.31
CA GLU A 53 8.15 19.53 -6.17
C GLU A 53 7.27 18.29 -6.16
N ILE A 54 5.96 18.43 -6.42
CA ILE A 54 5.04 17.28 -6.59
C ILE A 54 5.52 16.40 -7.75
N GLY A 55 6.02 16.99 -8.84
CA GLY A 55 6.59 16.25 -9.97
C GLY A 55 7.79 15.37 -9.59
N LYS A 56 8.66 15.86 -8.70
CA LYS A 56 9.79 15.09 -8.15
C LYS A 56 9.29 13.92 -7.30
N ILE A 57 8.34 14.18 -6.39
CA ILE A 57 7.74 13.15 -5.52
C ILE A 57 7.09 12.06 -6.38
N ARG A 58 6.27 12.45 -7.37
CA ARG A 58 5.62 11.54 -8.31
C ARG A 58 6.63 10.64 -9.03
N SER A 59 7.76 11.20 -9.46
CA SER A 59 8.83 10.44 -10.10
C SER A 59 9.44 9.39 -9.17
N ARG A 60 9.67 9.73 -7.89
CA ARG A 60 10.14 8.76 -6.86
C ARG A 60 9.12 7.65 -6.65
N ILE A 61 7.85 8.00 -6.49
CA ILE A 61 6.73 7.06 -6.31
C ILE A 61 6.62 6.11 -7.51
N TYR A 62 6.73 6.61 -8.73
CA TYR A 62 6.64 5.78 -9.93
C TYR A 62 7.81 4.79 -10.03
N LYS A 63 9.03 5.24 -9.70
CA LYS A 63 10.21 4.35 -9.61
C LYS A 63 10.04 3.29 -8.52
N ARG A 64 9.47 3.65 -7.36
CA ARG A 64 9.14 2.71 -6.28
C ARG A 64 8.06 1.72 -6.72
N HIS A 65 7.02 2.19 -7.42
CA HIS A 65 5.93 1.35 -7.90
C HIS A 65 6.41 0.35 -8.96
N LYS A 66 7.30 0.75 -9.87
CA LYS A 66 7.91 -0.16 -10.84
C LYS A 66 8.74 -1.26 -10.16
N ARG A 67 9.40 -0.95 -9.04
CA ARG A 67 10.06 -1.98 -8.21
C ARG A 67 9.03 -2.89 -7.54
N TRP A 68 7.98 -2.32 -6.96
CA TRP A 68 6.87 -3.07 -6.37
C TRP A 68 6.23 -4.07 -7.34
N LEU A 69 5.92 -3.67 -8.56
CA LEU A 69 5.31 -4.56 -9.56
C LEU A 69 6.20 -5.78 -9.86
N ARG A 70 7.52 -5.57 -10.00
CA ARG A 70 8.47 -6.67 -10.22
C ARG A 70 8.50 -7.64 -9.04
N HIS A 71 8.55 -7.10 -7.82
CA HIS A 71 8.52 -7.89 -6.60
C HIS A 71 7.18 -8.63 -6.43
N ARG A 72 6.05 -7.97 -6.72
CA ARG A 72 4.71 -8.56 -6.64
C ARG A 72 4.59 -9.81 -7.52
N ALA A 73 5.03 -9.72 -8.77
CA ALA A 73 5.01 -10.85 -9.70
C ALA A 73 5.94 -11.98 -9.23
N GLN A 74 7.15 -11.63 -8.78
CA GLN A 74 8.09 -12.60 -8.21
C GLN A 74 7.49 -13.33 -7.01
N TRP A 75 6.88 -12.61 -6.07
CA TRP A 75 6.31 -13.20 -4.85
C TRP A 75 5.05 -13.99 -5.12
N ALA A 76 4.20 -13.54 -6.04
CA ALA A 76 3.06 -14.32 -6.52
C ALA A 76 3.51 -15.68 -7.06
N SER A 77 4.58 -15.69 -7.86
CA SER A 77 5.20 -16.93 -8.36
C SER A 77 5.83 -17.77 -7.26
N THR A 78 6.60 -17.18 -6.34
CA THR A 78 7.26 -17.91 -5.24
C THR A 78 6.27 -18.54 -4.28
N LEU A 79 5.15 -17.87 -4.00
CA LEU A 79 4.13 -18.34 -3.06
C LEU A 79 3.03 -19.19 -3.73
N GLY A 80 3.01 -19.26 -5.06
CA GLY A 80 1.96 -19.94 -5.81
C GLY A 80 0.58 -19.27 -5.65
N VAL A 81 0.52 -17.96 -5.43
CA VAL A 81 -0.74 -17.21 -5.23
C VAL A 81 -0.95 -16.14 -6.31
N PRO A 82 -2.20 -15.73 -6.60
CA PRO A 82 -2.46 -14.65 -7.53
C PRO A 82 -1.86 -13.30 -7.07
N GLU A 83 -1.34 -12.49 -7.99
CA GLU A 83 -0.79 -11.15 -7.68
C GLU A 83 -1.78 -10.23 -6.94
N LYS A 84 -3.09 -10.40 -7.18
CA LYS A 84 -4.15 -9.66 -6.47
C LYS A 84 -4.14 -9.93 -4.95
N MET A 85 -3.74 -11.13 -4.54
CA MET A 85 -3.64 -11.53 -3.14
C MET A 85 -2.45 -10.85 -2.47
N ILE A 86 -1.29 -10.83 -3.14
CA ILE A 86 -0.11 -10.05 -2.71
C ILE A 86 -0.46 -8.57 -2.53
N GLN A 87 -1.25 -8.01 -3.47
CA GLN A 87 -1.70 -6.62 -3.38
C GLN A 87 -2.63 -6.38 -2.18
N ARG A 88 -3.51 -7.34 -1.83
CA ARG A 88 -4.36 -7.24 -0.64
C ARG A 88 -3.54 -7.28 0.65
N TRP A 89 -2.59 -8.20 0.75
CA TRP A 89 -1.68 -8.28 1.90
C TRP A 89 -0.82 -7.04 2.05
N PHE A 90 -0.38 -6.45 0.94
CA PHE A 90 0.30 -5.15 0.97
C PHE A 90 -0.58 -4.06 1.57
N ARG A 91 -1.85 -3.95 1.14
CA ARG A 91 -2.80 -2.96 1.69
C ARG A 91 -3.09 -3.18 3.17
N ALA A 92 -3.16 -4.44 3.60
CA ALA A 92 -3.35 -4.81 4.99
C ALA A 92 -2.10 -4.58 5.85
N GLY A 93 -0.97 -4.13 5.27
CA GLY A 93 0.29 -3.91 5.98
C GLY A 93 1.05 -5.20 6.29
N TRP A 94 0.63 -6.34 5.75
CA TRP A 94 1.25 -7.63 6.01
C TRP A 94 2.57 -7.78 5.23
N ILE A 95 2.72 -7.10 4.09
CA ILE A 95 3.93 -7.13 3.26
C ILE A 95 4.52 -5.72 3.13
N ASP A 96 5.84 -5.62 3.28
CA ASP A 96 6.59 -4.38 2.99
C ASP A 96 7.50 -4.55 1.75
N PRO A 97 7.31 -3.75 0.67
CA PRO A 97 8.17 -3.64 -0.51
C PRO A 97 9.64 -3.38 -0.19
N GLY A 98 9.92 -2.69 0.93
CA GLY A 98 11.25 -2.34 1.37
C GLY A 98 11.96 -3.46 2.12
N ASN A 99 11.23 -4.50 2.56
CA ASN A 99 11.75 -5.56 3.39
C ASN A 99 11.36 -6.96 2.87
N PRO A 100 12.22 -7.58 2.02
CA PRO A 100 11.97 -8.90 1.45
C PRO A 100 11.79 -10.02 2.49
N LYS A 101 12.29 -9.85 3.72
CA LYS A 101 12.20 -10.87 4.79
C LYS A 101 10.76 -11.08 5.26
N THR A 102 9.88 -10.09 5.13
CA THR A 102 8.48 -10.18 5.55
C THR A 102 7.72 -11.28 4.79
N ILE A 103 8.16 -11.61 3.57
CA ILE A 103 7.49 -12.62 2.74
C ILE A 103 7.86 -14.04 3.10
N HIS A 104 9.08 -14.31 3.54
CA HIS A 104 9.42 -15.65 4.04
C HIS A 104 8.58 -15.99 5.28
N ARG A 105 8.34 -15.00 6.14
CA ARG A 105 7.48 -15.17 7.32
C ARG A 105 6.02 -15.40 6.93
N LEU A 106 5.50 -14.65 5.96
CA LEU A 106 4.15 -14.86 5.44
C LEU A 106 4.00 -16.19 4.70
N ALA A 107 4.99 -16.58 3.90
CA ALA A 107 5.03 -17.88 3.24
C ALA A 107 4.89 -19.00 4.26
N GLY A 108 5.61 -18.92 5.39
CA GLY A 108 5.49 -19.85 6.51
C GLY A 108 4.08 -19.87 7.10
N ILE A 109 3.54 -18.71 7.45
CA ILE A 109 2.20 -18.59 8.05
C ILE A 109 1.08 -19.08 7.11
N ILE A 110 1.18 -18.76 5.81
CA ILE A 110 0.18 -19.17 4.81
C ILE A 110 0.33 -20.65 4.49
N PHE A 111 1.56 -21.15 4.37
CA PHE A 111 1.81 -22.58 4.15
C PHE A 111 1.32 -23.39 5.34
N GLU A 112 1.59 -22.97 6.58
CA GLU A 112 1.03 -23.59 7.78
C GLU A 112 -0.49 -23.57 7.72
N ARG A 113 -1.13 -22.42 7.49
CA ARG A 113 -2.59 -22.31 7.48
C ARG A 113 -3.26 -23.12 6.35
N ASP A 114 -2.73 -23.09 5.14
CA ASP A 114 -3.27 -23.82 3.98
C ASP A 114 -2.94 -25.33 4.05
N TYR A 115 -1.81 -25.70 4.67
CA TYR A 115 -1.49 -27.09 5.05
C TYR A 115 -2.48 -27.61 6.10
N TYR A 116 -2.77 -26.83 7.15
CA TYR A 116 -3.75 -27.18 8.18
C TYR A 116 -5.16 -27.36 7.58
N HIS A 117 -5.64 -26.43 6.75
CA HIS A 117 -6.98 -26.54 6.16
C HIS A 117 -7.09 -27.63 5.08
N ARG A 118 -6.06 -27.90 4.28
CA ARG A 118 -6.14 -28.92 3.21
C ARG A 118 -5.79 -30.33 3.64
N PHE A 119 -4.95 -30.51 4.67
CA PHE A 119 -4.40 -31.81 5.03
C PHE A 119 -4.74 -32.28 6.45
N LEU A 120 -5.25 -31.40 7.34
CA LEU A 120 -5.56 -31.76 8.73
C LEU A 120 -7.02 -31.58 9.14
N GLU A 121 -7.89 -30.99 8.31
CA GLU A 121 -9.34 -31.04 8.56
C GLU A 121 -9.92 -32.40 8.11
N PRO A 122 -10.56 -33.18 9.01
CA PRO A 122 -11.37 -34.30 8.59
C PRO A 122 -12.55 -33.74 7.78
N LYS A 123 -12.76 -34.28 6.58
CA LYS A 123 -13.87 -33.95 5.67
C LYS A 123 -15.18 -33.80 6.45
N GLY A 124 -15.61 -32.56 6.72
CA GLY A 124 -16.88 -32.31 7.40
C GLY A 124 -16.96 -31.09 8.33
N ALA A 125 -15.99 -30.20 8.38
CA ALA A 125 -16.15 -28.94 9.12
C ALA A 125 -16.84 -27.89 8.22
N ASP A 126 -18.08 -27.57 8.56
CA ASP A 126 -18.94 -26.60 7.89
C ASP A 126 -18.25 -25.25 7.65
N ASN A 127 -18.67 -24.58 6.56
CA ASN A 127 -18.34 -23.21 6.15
C ASN A 127 -18.66 -22.16 7.25
N LYS A 128 -17.90 -22.16 8.33
CA LYS A 128 -17.86 -21.08 9.30
C LYS A 128 -16.46 -20.48 9.26
N ILE A 129 -16.39 -19.26 8.73
CA ILE A 129 -15.30 -18.35 9.08
C ILE A 129 -15.29 -18.30 10.61
N PRO A 130 -14.19 -18.65 11.31
CA PRO A 130 -14.13 -18.43 12.74
C PRO A 130 -14.18 -16.92 12.97
N GLU A 131 -15.18 -16.45 13.71
CA GLU A 131 -15.09 -15.14 14.35
C GLU A 131 -13.87 -15.19 15.27
N ASP A 132 -12.94 -14.25 15.06
CA ASP A 132 -11.74 -14.07 15.88
C ASP A 132 -12.17 -14.01 17.37
N PRO A 133 -11.77 -14.96 18.23
CA PRO A 133 -11.94 -14.77 19.65
C PRO A 133 -10.78 -13.87 20.11
N GLU A 134 -11.12 -12.63 20.43
CA GLU A 134 -10.28 -11.69 21.19
C GLU A 134 -9.09 -11.06 20.46
N ILE A 135 -9.35 -10.05 19.63
CA ILE A 135 -8.58 -8.81 19.71
C ILE A 135 -9.53 -7.71 20.15
N SER A 136 -9.81 -7.72 21.46
CA SER A 136 -10.44 -6.62 22.16
C SER A 136 -9.45 -5.45 22.16
N ILE A 137 -9.65 -4.47 21.26
CA ILE A 137 -9.08 -3.13 21.45
C ILE A 137 -10.18 -2.26 22.04
N THR A 138 -10.52 -2.55 23.30
CA THR A 138 -11.17 -1.59 24.18
C THR A 138 -10.33 -1.40 25.43
N GLY A 139 -9.73 -0.21 25.55
CA GLY A 139 -9.56 0.47 26.84
C GLY A 139 -8.15 0.53 27.41
N MET A 140 -7.44 1.63 27.11
CA MET A 140 -6.86 2.63 28.04
C MET A 140 -5.54 3.20 27.52
#